data_AF-A0A0C2CXJ1-F1
#
_entry.id   AF-A0A0C2CXJ1-F1
#
_cell.length_a   1.000
_cell.length_b   1.000
_cell.length_c   1.000
_cell.angle_alpha   90.00
_cell.angle_beta   90.00
_cell.angle_gamma   90.00
#
_symmetry.space_group_name_H-M   'P 1'
#
loop_
_entity.id
_entity.type
_entity.pdbx_description
1 polymer ?
#
loop_
_entity_poly.entity_id
_entity_poly.type
_entity_poly.pdbx_seq_one_letter_code
_entity_poly.pdbx_strand_id
1 'polypeptide(L)'
;MAQLLGRWFTLLGIGCMIVLLPGCPSLPDVAWEGEHVTFGADHPEQLCGGTRHYLDQRAGETLASLNSSPIQIEYYWLDNVADHCPESPSIIGCGAEGLVFSEWVPHMHEIVHARAGDRLPVVLEEGFAFHFGDPYPVYEMASRERLTELLMGDLGEISGVADYARVAHFLAFLSESHGREQLLLLDAALGRDSSPAQVEAALEAIFGLGRERLLTAYADYPECHGNVDTSVVCAANPVARLGEQRAVFERRIDCAAADVMGPYEGMAYTEDIIEIAPSTEGRYLVHATGDGIAKGGNMLLRRCGPCSEGGVYNRIGDDPVNLSQAQLPTGRYLVQFHVPVDAGPVDFGVHVSVGG
;
A
#
# COMPACT_ATOMS: atom_id res chain seq x y z
N MET A 1 76.69 16.99 47.27
CA MET A 1 76.73 17.76 46.00
C MET A 1 75.96 16.97 44.95
N ALA A 2 75.16 17.69 44.17
CA ALA A 2 73.99 17.22 43.44
C ALA A 2 74.28 16.27 42.27
N GLN A 3 73.39 15.28 42.07
CA GLN A 3 73.04 14.76 40.75
C GLN A 3 71.52 14.51 40.68
N LEU A 4 70.84 15.41 39.97
CA LEU A 4 69.48 15.29 39.48
C LEU A 4 69.48 14.39 38.25
N LEU A 5 68.66 13.33 38.24
CA LEU A 5 68.29 12.62 37.02
C LEU A 5 66.78 12.79 36.80
N GLY A 6 66.46 13.63 35.81
CA GLY A 6 65.10 13.92 35.37
C GLY A 6 64.47 12.75 34.62
N ARG A 7 63.24 12.43 35.00
CA ARG A 7 62.33 11.58 34.21
C ARG A 7 61.72 12.43 33.10
N TRP A 8 61.97 12.04 31.86
CA TRP A 8 61.26 12.55 30.69
C TRP A 8 59.90 11.85 30.60
N PHE A 9 58.82 12.61 30.72
CA PHE A 9 57.47 12.18 30.35
C PHE A 9 57.28 12.41 28.85
N THR A 10 57.21 11.33 28.08
CA THR A 10 56.79 11.36 26.68
C THR A 10 55.26 11.52 26.65
N LEU A 11 54.78 12.73 26.37
CA LEU A 11 53.38 12.98 26.01
C LEU A 11 53.14 12.38 24.62
N LEU A 12 52.55 11.19 24.54
CA LEU A 12 51.90 10.71 23.33
C LEU A 12 50.64 11.55 23.11
N GLY A 13 50.74 12.56 22.24
CA GLY A 13 49.57 13.22 21.68
C GLY A 13 48.82 12.24 20.80
N ILE A 14 47.72 11.68 21.32
CA ILE A 14 46.72 10.99 20.51
C ILE A 14 46.02 12.08 19.69
N GLY A 15 46.52 12.30 18.48
CA GLY A 15 45.83 13.10 17.47
C GLY A 15 44.54 12.39 17.10
N CYS A 16 43.41 12.90 17.58
CA CYS A 16 42.09 12.50 17.13
C CYS A 16 41.94 12.99 15.68
N MET A 17 42.30 12.14 14.72
CA MET A 17 42.00 12.35 13.31
C MET A 17 40.47 12.24 13.18
N ILE A 18 39.80 13.39 13.11
CA ILE A 18 38.41 13.47 12.66
C ILE A 18 38.45 13.13 11.18
N VAL A 19 38.22 11.86 10.87
CA VAL A 19 37.93 11.42 9.51
C VAL A 19 36.54 11.95 9.20
N LEU A 20 36.48 13.06 8.44
CA LEU A 20 35.26 13.50 7.77
C LEU A 20 34.90 12.39 6.78
N LEU A 21 34.10 11.43 7.23
CA LEU A 21 33.44 10.48 6.34
C LEU A 21 32.68 11.31 5.29
N PRO A 22 32.76 10.96 3.99
CA PRO A 22 31.96 11.61 2.97
C PRO A 22 30.50 11.62 3.43
N GLY A 23 29.93 12.82 3.52
CA GLY A 23 28.68 13.08 4.21
C GLY A 23 27.55 12.25 3.63
N CYS A 24 26.83 11.55 4.50
CA CYS A 24 25.49 11.07 4.17
C CYS A 24 24.69 12.26 3.59
N PRO A 25 23.95 12.07 2.50
CA PRO A 25 23.00 13.06 2.04
C PRO A 25 22.15 13.51 3.23
N SER A 26 22.08 14.81 3.47
CA SER A 26 21.22 15.34 4.53
C SER A 26 19.78 15.14 4.10
N LEU A 27 18.99 14.46 4.92
CA LEU A 27 17.54 14.38 4.73
C LEU A 27 16.94 15.79 4.75
N PRO A 28 15.83 16.03 4.02
CA PRO A 28 15.11 17.29 4.10
C PRO A 28 14.57 17.47 5.53
N ASP A 29 14.45 18.74 5.96
CA ASP A 29 13.85 19.05 7.25
C ASP A 29 12.38 18.59 7.29
N VAL A 30 11.94 18.12 8.45
CA VAL A 30 10.53 17.83 8.69
C VAL A 30 9.72 19.13 8.58
N ALA A 31 8.82 19.19 7.62
CA ALA A 31 8.03 20.38 7.30
C ALA A 31 6.59 20.31 7.85
N TRP A 32 6.18 19.15 8.36
CA TRP A 32 4.83 18.92 8.86
C TRP A 32 4.80 17.78 9.89
N GLU A 33 3.94 17.91 10.90
CA GLU A 33 3.76 16.93 11.97
C GLU A 33 2.26 16.68 12.20
N GLY A 34 1.87 15.41 12.18
CA GLY A 34 0.55 14.90 12.53
C GLY A 34 0.56 14.04 13.80
N GLU A 35 -0.52 13.31 14.04
CA GLU A 35 -0.64 12.42 15.20
C GLU A 35 0.21 11.14 15.05
N HIS A 36 0.25 10.61 13.83
CA HIS A 36 0.89 9.35 13.48
C HIS A 36 2.10 9.53 12.57
N VAL A 37 2.17 10.61 11.80
CA VAL A 37 3.22 10.84 10.80
C VAL A 37 3.90 12.19 10.98
N THR A 38 5.23 12.23 10.91
CA THR A 38 5.99 13.43 10.58
C THR A 38 6.44 13.34 9.13
N PHE A 39 6.54 14.47 8.44
CA PHE A 39 6.72 14.48 6.99
C PHE A 39 7.83 15.45 6.56
N GLY A 40 8.85 14.91 5.88
CA GLY A 40 9.88 15.65 5.15
C GLY A 40 9.81 15.34 3.65
N ALA A 41 10.17 16.31 2.80
CA ALA A 41 10.19 16.10 1.36
C ALA A 41 11.18 17.01 0.64
N ASP A 42 11.69 16.55 -0.51
CA ASP A 42 12.52 17.37 -1.41
C ASP A 42 11.70 18.46 -2.11
N HIS A 43 10.45 18.14 -2.52
CA HIS A 43 9.55 19.04 -3.25
C HIS A 43 8.17 19.19 -2.59
N PRO A 44 8.07 19.70 -1.35
CA PRO A 44 6.82 19.77 -0.60
C PRO A 44 5.74 20.65 -1.25
N GLU A 45 6.12 21.54 -2.18
CA GLU A 45 5.21 22.39 -2.95
C GLU A 45 4.42 21.66 -4.02
N GLN A 46 4.82 20.44 -4.39
CA GLN A 46 4.16 19.63 -5.42
C GLN A 46 3.04 18.74 -4.85
N LEU A 47 2.85 18.74 -3.53
CA LEU A 47 1.81 17.96 -2.86
C LEU A 47 0.42 18.53 -3.11
N CYS A 48 -0.55 17.62 -3.29
CA CYS A 48 -1.96 18.01 -3.20
C CYS A 48 -2.37 18.34 -1.76
N GLY A 49 -3.39 19.18 -1.63
CA GLY A 49 -3.77 19.82 -0.37
C GLY A 49 -4.18 18.85 0.73
N GLY A 50 -4.73 17.68 0.37
CA GLY A 50 -5.16 16.64 1.30
C GLY A 50 -4.09 15.62 1.69
N THR A 51 -2.95 15.58 0.99
CA THR A 51 -2.02 14.43 1.05
C THR A 51 -1.50 14.14 2.45
N ARG A 52 -1.09 15.16 3.21
CA ARG A 52 -0.48 14.96 4.54
C ARG A 52 -1.49 14.49 5.59
N HIS A 53 -2.68 15.09 5.59
CA HIS A 53 -3.76 14.67 6.47
C HIS A 53 -4.26 13.26 6.15
N TYR A 54 -4.37 12.93 4.86
CA TYR A 54 -4.68 11.57 4.43
C TYR A 54 -3.61 10.59 4.92
N LEU A 55 -2.33 10.88 4.68
CA LEU A 55 -1.22 10.01 5.08
C LEU A 55 -1.23 9.72 6.58
N ASP A 56 -1.43 10.74 7.41
CA ASP A 56 -1.49 10.63 8.87
C ASP A 56 -2.67 9.79 9.37
N GLN A 57 -3.88 10.12 8.89
CA GLN A 57 -5.08 9.35 9.22
C GLN A 57 -4.91 7.89 8.79
N ARG A 58 -4.50 7.67 7.54
CA ARG A 58 -4.36 6.34 6.94
C ARG A 58 -3.28 5.53 7.64
N ALA A 59 -2.16 6.15 8.03
CA ALA A 59 -1.12 5.48 8.81
C ALA A 59 -1.65 5.01 10.17
N GLY A 60 -2.39 5.85 10.89
CA GLY A 60 -3.02 5.46 12.15
C GLY A 60 -3.98 4.28 11.99
N GLU A 61 -4.86 4.35 10.99
CA GLU A 61 -5.80 3.28 10.68
C GLU A 61 -5.09 1.97 10.26
N THR A 62 -4.05 2.06 9.44
CA THR A 62 -3.24 0.91 9.00
C THR A 62 -2.51 0.27 10.18
N LEU A 63 -1.78 1.05 11.01
CA LEU A 63 -1.09 0.51 12.18
C LEU A 63 -2.07 -0.15 13.17
N ALA A 64 -3.22 0.48 13.41
CA ALA A 64 -4.28 -0.10 14.22
C ALA A 64 -4.81 -1.41 13.59
N SER A 65 -4.93 -1.46 12.25
CA SER A 65 -5.40 -2.65 11.56
C SER A 65 -4.42 -3.82 11.64
N LEU A 66 -3.13 -3.53 11.73
CA LEU A 66 -2.06 -4.50 11.87
C LEU A 66 -1.83 -4.94 13.33
N ASN A 67 -2.62 -4.43 14.29
CA ASN A 67 -2.36 -4.57 15.72
C ASN A 67 -0.92 -4.14 16.11
N SER A 68 -0.33 -3.22 15.34
CA SER A 68 0.99 -2.67 15.67
C SER A 68 0.88 -1.81 16.92
N SER A 69 1.96 -1.80 17.72
CA SER A 69 2.08 -0.79 18.77
C SER A 69 2.07 0.60 18.13
N PRO A 70 1.45 1.61 18.78
CA PRO A 70 1.51 2.97 18.30
C PRO A 70 2.97 3.43 18.18
N ILE A 71 3.32 3.90 16.99
CA ILE A 71 4.61 4.48 16.65
C ILE A 71 4.35 5.71 15.79
N GLN A 72 5.17 6.74 15.97
CA GLN A 72 5.18 7.88 15.06
C GLN A 72 6.08 7.54 13.88
N ILE A 73 5.55 7.65 12.66
CA ILE A 73 6.28 7.36 11.43
C ILE A 73 6.92 8.64 10.92
N GLU A 74 8.24 8.63 10.74
CA GLU A 74 8.98 9.66 10.01
C GLU A 74 8.98 9.30 8.52
N TYR A 75 8.16 10.02 7.74
CA TYR A 75 7.98 9.80 6.31
C TYR A 75 8.77 10.82 5.50
N TYR A 76 9.64 10.31 4.62
CA TYR A 76 10.45 11.11 3.70
C TYR A 76 10.06 10.82 2.26
N TRP A 77 9.53 11.84 1.57
CA TRP A 77 9.30 11.80 0.12
C TRP A 77 10.50 12.40 -0.62
N LEU A 78 11.28 11.55 -1.28
CA LEU A 78 12.59 11.89 -1.85
C LEU A 78 12.64 11.62 -3.35
N ASP A 79 13.44 12.39 -4.09
CA ASP A 79 13.69 12.13 -5.52
C ASP A 79 14.44 10.82 -5.79
N ASN A 80 15.23 10.38 -4.79
CA ASN A 80 16.04 9.17 -4.87
C ASN A 80 16.19 8.58 -3.46
N VAL A 81 15.71 7.35 -3.28
CA VAL A 81 15.77 6.64 -2.00
C VAL A 81 16.98 5.72 -1.84
N ALA A 82 17.77 5.52 -2.91
CA ALA A 82 18.83 4.50 -2.95
C ALA A 82 19.92 4.69 -1.88
N ASP A 83 20.17 5.93 -1.43
CA ASP A 83 21.15 6.23 -0.39
C ASP A 83 20.62 5.97 1.03
N HIS A 84 19.30 5.83 1.19
CA HIS A 84 18.62 5.66 2.48
C HIS A 84 18.07 4.26 2.68
N CYS A 85 17.83 3.54 1.60
CA CYS A 85 17.27 2.22 1.64
C CYS A 85 18.32 1.13 1.36
N PRO A 86 18.46 0.12 2.24
CA PRO A 86 19.57 -0.83 2.19
C PRO A 86 19.48 -1.88 1.07
N GLU A 87 18.40 -1.90 0.29
CA GLU A 87 18.05 -3.00 -0.63
C GLU A 87 18.10 -2.50 -2.08
N SER A 88 18.97 -3.06 -2.94
CA SER A 88 19.04 -2.90 -4.42
C SER A 88 18.96 -1.47 -5.04
N PRO A 89 19.74 -1.12 -6.06
CA PRO A 89 19.67 0.19 -6.74
C PRO A 89 18.37 0.47 -7.54
N SER A 90 17.35 -0.38 -7.44
CA SER A 90 16.09 -0.29 -8.22
C SER A 90 14.83 -0.21 -7.35
N ILE A 91 14.97 0.12 -6.07
CA ILE A 91 13.83 0.28 -5.16
C ILE A 91 13.29 1.71 -5.21
N ILE A 92 12.00 1.83 -4.99
CA ILE A 92 11.22 3.08 -5.02
C ILE A 92 10.77 3.51 -3.61
N GLY A 93 11.08 2.69 -2.62
CA GLY A 93 10.80 2.95 -1.22
C GLY A 93 11.36 1.85 -0.31
N CYS A 94 11.40 2.17 0.98
CA CYS A 94 11.58 1.20 2.05
C CYS A 94 10.96 1.74 3.35
N GLY A 95 10.53 0.82 4.22
CA GLY A 95 10.10 1.13 5.57
C GLY A 95 10.70 0.18 6.61
N ALA A 96 10.96 0.70 7.82
CA ALA A 96 11.32 -0.09 9.00
C ALA A 96 11.20 0.76 10.28
N GLU A 97 10.65 0.19 11.35
CA GLU A 97 10.72 0.76 12.71
C GLU A 97 10.32 2.24 12.82
N GLY A 98 9.21 2.63 12.17
CA GLY A 98 8.74 4.01 12.18
C GLY A 98 9.47 4.95 11.21
N LEU A 99 10.30 4.44 10.29
CA LEU A 99 10.88 5.22 9.21
C LEU A 99 10.31 4.76 7.87
N VAL A 100 10.01 5.72 6.99
CA VAL A 100 9.68 5.49 5.58
C VAL A 100 10.49 6.43 4.71
N PHE A 101 11.13 5.88 3.67
CA PHE A 101 11.66 6.64 2.54
C PHE A 101 10.93 6.19 1.30
N SER A 102 10.42 7.11 0.49
CA SER A 102 9.75 6.75 -0.76
C SER A 102 9.89 7.81 -1.84
N GLU A 103 9.90 7.38 -3.10
CA GLU A 103 9.75 8.23 -4.28
C GLU A 103 8.28 8.57 -4.59
N TRP A 104 7.33 7.91 -3.92
CA TRP A 104 5.89 8.10 -4.09
C TRP A 104 5.24 8.70 -2.84
N VAL A 105 4.12 9.41 -3.00
CA VAL A 105 3.36 9.96 -1.88
C VAL A 105 1.85 10.07 -2.18
N PRO A 106 0.97 9.51 -1.34
CA PRO A 106 1.24 8.54 -0.26
C PRO A 106 1.81 7.22 -0.80
N HIS A 107 2.55 6.45 -0.01
CA HIS A 107 2.97 5.09 -0.36
C HIS A 107 2.67 4.16 0.82
N MET A 108 1.43 3.68 0.89
CA MET A 108 0.93 2.90 2.03
C MET A 108 1.58 1.52 2.13
N HIS A 109 2.10 0.97 1.02
CA HIS A 109 2.96 -0.22 1.04
C HIS A 109 4.12 -0.06 2.04
N GLU A 110 4.84 1.07 2.00
CA GLU A 110 5.98 1.31 2.90
C GLU A 110 5.55 1.61 4.34
N ILE A 111 4.36 2.18 4.53
CA ILE A 111 3.78 2.37 5.87
C ILE A 111 3.55 1.02 6.56
N VAL A 112 3.19 -0.04 5.82
CA VAL A 112 3.07 -1.39 6.39
C VAL A 112 4.42 -1.89 6.90
N HIS A 113 5.50 -1.61 6.19
CA HIS A 113 6.86 -1.97 6.62
C HIS A 113 7.37 -1.16 7.81
N ALA A 114 6.89 0.07 8.00
CA ALA A 114 7.27 0.93 9.12
C ALA A 114 6.63 0.53 10.47
N ARG A 115 5.80 -0.53 10.51
CA ARG A 115 5.24 -1.04 11.76
C ARG A 115 6.33 -1.49 12.74
N ALA A 116 5.99 -1.46 14.03
CA ALA A 116 6.90 -1.92 15.07
C ALA A 116 6.92 -3.46 15.14
N GLY A 117 8.10 -4.05 15.34
CA GLY A 117 8.28 -5.49 15.53
C GLY A 117 9.24 -6.13 14.54
N ASP A 118 9.40 -7.44 14.65
CA ASP A 118 10.18 -8.21 13.70
C ASP A 118 9.45 -8.25 12.35
N ARG A 119 10.17 -8.09 11.24
CA ARG A 119 9.63 -8.26 9.89
C ARG A 119 9.44 -9.73 9.57
N LEU A 120 8.50 -10.06 8.70
CA LEU A 120 8.37 -11.40 8.14
C LEU A 120 9.60 -11.76 7.28
N PRO A 121 9.79 -13.03 6.91
CA PRO A 121 10.69 -13.39 5.81
C PRO A 121 10.35 -12.57 4.56
N VAL A 122 11.38 -12.07 3.86
CA VAL A 122 11.27 -11.03 2.79
C VAL A 122 10.04 -11.19 1.89
N VAL A 123 9.82 -12.37 1.31
CA VAL A 123 8.72 -12.59 0.38
C VAL A 123 7.32 -12.52 1.05
N LEU A 124 7.23 -12.99 2.30
CA LEU A 124 6.01 -12.87 3.10
C LEU A 124 5.78 -11.41 3.52
N GLU A 125 6.85 -10.71 3.89
CA GLU A 125 6.83 -9.29 4.28
C GLU A 125 6.29 -8.41 3.14
N GLU A 126 6.79 -8.61 1.93
CA GLU A 126 6.32 -7.91 0.74
C GLU A 126 4.88 -8.29 0.38
N GLY A 127 4.54 -9.58 0.44
CA GLY A 127 3.15 -10.00 0.24
C GLY A 127 2.19 -9.39 1.26
N PHE A 128 2.64 -9.18 2.50
CA PHE A 128 1.87 -8.57 3.57
C PHE A 128 1.67 -7.07 3.32
N ALA A 129 2.71 -6.36 2.86
CA ALA A 129 2.61 -4.98 2.44
C ALA A 129 1.72 -4.78 1.20
N PHE A 130 1.76 -5.68 0.21
CA PHE A 130 0.79 -5.68 -0.89
C PHE A 130 -0.64 -6.01 -0.43
N HIS A 131 -0.80 -6.81 0.62
CA HIS A 131 -2.11 -7.16 1.15
C HIS A 131 -2.78 -5.97 1.86
N PHE A 132 -2.04 -5.26 2.72
CA PHE A 132 -2.55 -4.18 3.58
C PHE A 132 -2.22 -2.75 3.10
N GLY A 133 -1.41 -2.62 2.05
CA GLY A 133 -0.91 -1.34 1.53
C GLY A 133 -1.90 -0.61 0.62
N ASP A 134 -1.38 -0.03 -0.46
CA ASP A 134 -2.16 0.85 -1.34
C ASP A 134 -3.28 0.10 -2.07
N PRO A 135 -4.47 0.67 -2.31
CA PRO A 135 -5.45 0.04 -3.20
C PRO A 135 -5.09 0.16 -4.69
N TYR A 136 -4.15 1.05 -5.04
CA TYR A 136 -3.69 1.37 -6.40
C TYR A 136 -2.14 1.42 -6.43
N PRO A 137 -1.48 1.00 -7.52
CA PRO A 137 -2.06 0.49 -8.77
C PRO A 137 -2.64 -0.91 -8.60
N VAL A 138 -3.57 -1.25 -9.49
CA VAL A 138 -4.12 -2.61 -9.55
C VAL A 138 -3.12 -3.50 -10.25
N TYR A 139 -2.42 -4.33 -9.48
CA TYR A 139 -1.57 -5.37 -10.03
C TYR A 139 -2.41 -6.56 -10.51
N GLU A 140 -2.11 -7.06 -11.70
CA GLU A 140 -2.70 -8.32 -12.17
C GLU A 140 -2.25 -9.45 -11.24
N MET A 141 -3.17 -10.36 -10.93
CA MET A 141 -2.80 -11.54 -10.15
C MET A 141 -1.83 -12.38 -10.97
N ALA A 142 -0.64 -12.58 -10.45
CA ALA A 142 0.30 -13.51 -11.05
C ALA A 142 -0.20 -14.94 -10.87
N SER A 143 0.06 -15.79 -11.88
CA SER A 143 -0.23 -17.24 -11.84
C SER A 143 0.08 -17.85 -10.47
N ARG A 144 -0.74 -18.76 -9.94
CA ARG A 144 -0.50 -19.44 -8.65
C ARG A 144 0.79 -20.30 -8.64
N GLU A 145 1.38 -20.55 -9.81
CA GLU A 145 2.67 -21.23 -9.95
C GLU A 145 3.74 -20.58 -9.06
N ARG A 146 4.71 -21.37 -8.58
CA ARG A 146 5.81 -20.92 -7.72
C ARG A 146 5.46 -20.45 -6.31
N LEU A 147 4.19 -20.34 -5.91
CA LEU A 147 3.83 -19.98 -4.53
C LEU A 147 4.51 -20.90 -3.50
N THR A 148 4.55 -22.20 -3.78
CA THR A 148 5.26 -23.17 -2.94
C THR A 148 6.74 -22.82 -2.79
N GLU A 149 7.45 -22.56 -3.88
CA GLU A 149 8.89 -22.26 -3.85
C GLU A 149 9.17 -20.98 -3.05
N LEU A 150 8.34 -19.96 -3.26
CA LEU A 150 8.38 -18.69 -2.53
C LEU A 150 8.20 -18.87 -1.02
N LEU A 151 7.19 -19.64 -0.60
CA LEU A 151 6.96 -19.95 0.82
C LEU A 151 8.09 -20.80 1.42
N MET A 152 8.79 -21.58 0.59
CA MET A 152 9.92 -22.41 0.99
C MET A 152 11.27 -21.68 0.94
N GLY A 153 11.26 -20.36 0.76
CA GLY A 153 12.46 -19.53 0.81
C GLY A 153 13.38 -19.70 -0.39
N ASP A 154 12.88 -20.16 -1.54
CA ASP A 154 13.63 -20.10 -2.79
C ASP A 154 13.65 -18.66 -3.31
N LEU A 155 14.61 -17.88 -2.81
CA LEU A 155 14.77 -16.45 -3.12
C LEU A 155 15.63 -16.20 -4.37
N GLY A 156 16.18 -17.25 -5.01
CA GLY A 156 17.14 -17.12 -6.11
C GLY A 156 16.56 -16.47 -7.37
N GLU A 157 15.23 -16.35 -7.44
CA GLU A 157 14.48 -15.89 -8.61
C GLU A 157 13.23 -15.09 -8.21
N ILE A 158 13.29 -14.23 -7.20
CA ILE A 158 12.17 -13.31 -6.93
C ILE A 158 11.99 -12.41 -8.16
N SER A 159 10.86 -12.56 -8.83
CA SER A 159 10.52 -11.85 -10.08
C SER A 159 9.97 -10.43 -9.85
N GLY A 160 10.08 -9.93 -8.61
CA GLY A 160 9.58 -8.63 -8.18
C GLY A 160 8.08 -8.66 -7.91
N VAL A 161 7.38 -7.63 -8.39
CA VAL A 161 5.95 -7.35 -8.14
C VAL A 161 5.04 -8.57 -8.33
N ALA A 162 5.29 -9.42 -9.34
CA ALA A 162 4.46 -10.59 -9.60
C ALA A 162 4.50 -11.63 -8.47
N ASP A 163 5.67 -11.85 -7.87
CA ASP A 163 5.82 -12.79 -6.76
C ASP A 163 5.18 -12.23 -5.48
N TYR A 164 5.29 -10.91 -5.26
CA TYR A 164 4.66 -10.24 -4.12
C TYR A 164 3.13 -10.25 -4.22
N ALA A 165 2.59 -9.93 -5.39
CA ALA A 165 1.15 -10.00 -5.66
C ALA A 165 0.59 -11.42 -5.47
N ARG A 166 1.35 -12.45 -5.85
CA ARG A 166 0.96 -13.86 -5.64
C ARG A 166 0.86 -14.19 -4.15
N VAL A 167 1.82 -13.75 -3.36
CA VAL A 167 1.82 -13.99 -1.92
C VAL A 167 0.70 -13.20 -1.25
N ALA A 168 0.51 -11.94 -1.60
CA ALA A 168 -0.59 -11.12 -1.11
C ALA A 168 -1.96 -11.76 -1.36
N HIS A 169 -2.15 -12.38 -2.54
CA HIS A 169 -3.37 -13.12 -2.86
C HIS A 169 -3.55 -14.36 -1.98
N PHE A 170 -2.47 -15.09 -1.67
CA PHE A 170 -2.52 -16.19 -0.71
C PHE A 170 -2.83 -15.71 0.72
N LEU A 171 -2.25 -14.59 1.16
CA LEU A 171 -2.55 -14.00 2.47
C LEU A 171 -4.01 -13.54 2.56
N ALA A 172 -4.59 -13.07 1.46
CA ALA A 172 -6.02 -12.78 1.40
C ALA A 172 -6.89 -14.01 1.58
N PHE A 173 -6.55 -15.11 0.92
CA PHE A 173 -7.20 -16.40 1.14
C PHE A 173 -7.17 -16.81 2.62
N LEU A 174 -6.02 -16.65 3.28
CA LEU A 174 -5.88 -16.93 4.71
C LEU A 174 -6.75 -15.99 5.56
N SER A 175 -6.70 -14.69 5.29
CA SER A 175 -7.48 -13.68 5.98
C SER A 175 -8.99 -13.93 5.86
N GLU A 176 -9.47 -14.30 4.67
CA GLU A 176 -10.89 -14.57 4.42
C GLU A 176 -11.36 -15.90 5.01
N SER A 177 -10.58 -16.96 4.78
CA SER A 177 -11.00 -18.34 5.13
C SER A 177 -10.78 -18.66 6.60
N HIS A 178 -9.81 -18.00 7.24
CA HIS A 178 -9.42 -18.29 8.62
C HIS A 178 -9.55 -17.09 9.56
N GLY A 179 -9.75 -15.89 9.03
CA GLY A 179 -9.87 -14.66 9.81
C GLY A 179 -8.58 -13.83 9.80
N ARG A 180 -8.75 -12.50 9.75
CA ARG A 180 -7.64 -11.54 9.79
C ARG A 180 -6.80 -11.67 11.06
N GLU A 181 -7.42 -11.95 12.20
CA GLU A 181 -6.72 -12.11 13.48
C GLU A 181 -5.65 -13.21 13.41
N GLN A 182 -5.93 -14.32 12.73
CA GLN A 182 -5.01 -15.43 12.52
C GLN A 182 -3.86 -15.02 11.61
N LEU A 183 -4.12 -14.21 10.58
CA LEU A 183 -3.06 -13.65 9.75
C LEU A 183 -2.12 -12.73 10.56
N LEU A 184 -2.64 -11.93 11.49
CA LEU A 184 -1.81 -11.10 12.38
C LEU A 184 -1.03 -11.92 13.41
N LEU A 185 -1.55 -13.08 13.83
CA LEU A 185 -0.77 -14.03 14.63
C LEU A 185 0.40 -14.62 13.85
N LEU A 186 0.27 -14.80 12.53
CA LEU A 186 1.37 -15.25 11.68
C LEU A 186 2.47 -14.19 11.61
N ASP A 187 2.09 -12.93 11.43
CA ASP A 187 3.01 -11.78 11.47
C ASP A 187 3.81 -11.76 12.78
N ALA A 188 3.12 -11.86 13.92
CA ALA A 188 3.77 -11.84 15.23
C ALA A 188 4.62 -13.09 15.55
N ALA A 189 4.42 -14.21 14.85
CA ALA A 189 5.09 -15.48 15.15
C ALA A 189 6.41 -15.67 14.38
N LEU A 190 6.63 -14.90 13.31
CA LEU A 190 7.76 -15.06 12.40
C LEU A 190 8.62 -13.80 12.40
N GLY A 191 9.94 -14.00 12.40
CA GLY A 191 10.92 -12.95 12.14
C GLY A 191 11.58 -13.09 10.77
N ARG A 192 12.41 -12.11 10.40
CA ARG A 192 13.04 -11.97 9.08
C ARG A 192 13.86 -13.19 8.69
N ASP A 193 14.53 -13.79 9.68
CA ASP A 193 15.41 -14.95 9.53
C ASP A 193 14.69 -16.30 9.75
N SER A 194 13.35 -16.31 9.80
CA SER A 194 12.60 -17.56 9.97
C SER A 194 12.83 -18.49 8.80
N SER A 195 13.30 -19.70 9.11
CA SER A 195 13.51 -20.74 8.12
C SER A 195 12.19 -21.25 7.52
N PRO A 196 12.22 -21.89 6.33
CA PRO A 196 11.04 -22.52 5.74
C PRO A 196 10.31 -23.49 6.68
N ALA A 197 11.05 -24.23 7.51
CA ALA A 197 10.47 -25.14 8.50
C ALA A 197 9.73 -24.39 9.61
N GLN A 198 10.19 -23.20 10.00
CA GLN A 198 9.48 -22.35 10.97
C GLN A 198 8.23 -21.75 10.35
N VAL A 199 8.28 -21.33 9.08
CA VAL A 199 7.10 -20.86 8.33
C VAL A 199 6.04 -21.97 8.26
N GLU A 200 6.43 -23.19 7.86
CA GLU A 200 5.50 -24.33 7.79
C GLU A 200 4.89 -24.68 9.15
N ALA A 201 5.70 -24.70 10.21
CA ALA A 201 5.22 -24.94 11.57
C ALA A 201 4.26 -23.84 12.06
N ALA A 202 4.52 -22.58 11.73
CA ALA A 202 3.63 -21.46 12.07
C ALA A 202 2.29 -21.56 11.33
N LEU A 203 2.32 -21.88 10.04
CA LEU A 203 1.10 -22.10 9.25
C LEU A 203 0.21 -23.20 9.86
N GLU A 204 0.81 -24.34 10.23
CA GLU A 204 0.07 -25.44 10.86
C GLU A 204 -0.48 -25.05 12.24
N ALA A 205 0.34 -24.41 13.07
CA ALA A 205 -0.05 -24.04 14.43
C ALA A 205 -1.19 -23.01 14.47
N ILE A 206 -1.21 -22.06 13.53
CA ILE A 206 -2.14 -20.93 13.54
C ILE A 206 -3.42 -21.26 12.77
N PHE A 207 -3.30 -21.87 11.59
CA PHE A 207 -4.45 -22.15 10.72
C PHE A 207 -5.01 -23.57 10.92
N GLY A 208 -4.35 -24.41 11.71
CA GLY A 208 -4.74 -25.79 11.98
C GLY A 208 -4.55 -26.73 10.78
N LEU A 209 -3.87 -26.27 9.73
CA LEU A 209 -3.64 -26.98 8.49
C LEU A 209 -2.18 -26.83 8.07
N GLY A 210 -1.53 -27.95 7.78
CA GLY A 210 -0.22 -27.93 7.13
C GLY A 210 -0.28 -27.30 5.74
N ARG A 211 0.88 -26.82 5.26
CA ARG A 211 1.05 -26.09 3.99
C ARG A 211 0.37 -26.76 2.80
N GLU A 212 0.54 -28.07 2.60
CA GLU A 212 -0.07 -28.78 1.48
C GLU A 212 -1.60 -28.70 1.46
N ARG A 213 -2.24 -28.76 2.63
CA ARG A 213 -3.70 -28.66 2.76
C ARG A 213 -4.19 -27.24 2.53
N LEU A 214 -3.44 -26.23 3.02
CA LEU A 214 -3.72 -24.83 2.74
C LEU A 214 -3.62 -24.54 1.24
N LEU A 215 -2.56 -25.00 0.58
CA LEU A 215 -2.37 -24.82 -0.86
C LEU A 215 -3.44 -25.55 -1.69
N THR A 216 -3.89 -26.73 -1.21
CA THR A 216 -5.01 -27.45 -1.84
C THR A 216 -6.30 -26.65 -1.74
N ALA A 217 -6.63 -26.09 -0.57
CA ALA A 217 -7.81 -25.25 -0.40
C ALA A 217 -7.71 -23.93 -1.20
N TYR A 218 -6.52 -23.34 -1.23
CA TYR A 218 -6.22 -22.14 -2.00
C TYR A 218 -6.39 -22.32 -3.52
N ALA A 219 -6.21 -23.54 -4.04
CA ALA A 219 -6.39 -23.81 -5.47
C ALA A 219 -7.82 -23.48 -5.96
N ASP A 220 -8.82 -23.63 -5.08
CA ASP A 220 -10.22 -23.33 -5.36
C ASP A 220 -10.63 -21.89 -4.99
N TYR A 221 -9.72 -21.12 -4.38
CA TYR A 221 -9.98 -19.73 -4.01
C TYR A 221 -10.13 -18.86 -5.26
N PRO A 222 -11.12 -17.95 -5.36
CA PRO A 222 -11.35 -17.14 -6.55
C PRO A 222 -10.14 -16.32 -6.99
N GLU A 223 -10.07 -15.99 -8.28
CA GLU A 223 -9.10 -15.02 -8.78
C GLU A 223 -9.64 -13.60 -8.55
N CYS A 224 -8.84 -12.75 -7.91
CA CYS A 224 -9.12 -11.31 -7.82
C CYS A 224 -7.92 -10.47 -8.28
N HIS A 225 -8.21 -9.29 -8.81
CA HIS A 225 -7.20 -8.35 -9.28
C HIS A 225 -6.87 -7.30 -8.20
N GLY A 226 -5.57 -7.01 -8.05
CA GLY A 226 -4.96 -5.99 -7.20
C GLY A 226 -4.99 -6.24 -5.69
N ASN A 227 -4.58 -5.21 -4.93
CA ASN A 227 -4.30 -5.30 -3.50
C ASN A 227 -5.53 -5.64 -2.67
N VAL A 228 -5.34 -6.53 -1.69
CA VAL A 228 -6.36 -7.55 -1.42
C VAL A 228 -7.14 -7.32 -0.12
N ASP A 229 -6.66 -6.47 0.80
CA ASP A 229 -7.46 -5.97 1.93
C ASP A 229 -7.81 -4.48 1.74
N THR A 230 -9.06 -4.24 1.33
CA THR A 230 -9.63 -2.88 1.25
C THR A 230 -10.42 -2.51 2.51
N SER A 231 -10.44 -3.36 3.55
CA SER A 231 -11.34 -3.22 4.71
C SER A 231 -11.20 -1.88 5.41
N VAL A 232 -9.97 -1.37 5.52
CA VAL A 232 -9.71 -0.12 6.21
C VAL A 232 -10.26 1.07 5.42
N VAL A 233 -9.99 1.16 4.12
CA VAL A 233 -10.60 2.16 3.21
C VAL A 233 -12.13 2.04 3.19
N CYS A 234 -12.63 0.81 3.06
CA CYS A 234 -14.04 0.49 2.94
C CYS A 234 -14.84 0.65 4.24
N ALA A 235 -14.18 0.94 5.37
CA ALA A 235 -14.86 1.27 6.62
C ALA A 235 -15.55 2.64 6.53
N ALA A 236 -15.02 3.58 5.73
CA ALA A 236 -15.52 4.94 5.58
C ALA A 236 -16.98 5.00 5.11
N ASN A 237 -17.76 5.94 5.65
CA ASN A 237 -19.18 6.08 5.31
C ASN A 237 -19.37 6.37 3.81
N PRO A 238 -20.39 5.77 3.16
CA PRO A 238 -20.64 6.03 1.75
C PRO A 238 -21.05 7.48 1.52
N VAL A 239 -20.38 8.17 0.60
CA VAL A 239 -20.68 9.55 0.17
C VAL A 239 -21.88 9.63 -0.78
N ALA A 240 -22.20 8.51 -1.43
CA ALA A 240 -23.34 8.39 -2.31
C ALA A 240 -23.96 6.99 -2.26
N ARG A 241 -25.28 6.93 -2.47
CA ARG A 241 -26.01 5.70 -2.78
C ARG A 241 -26.56 5.80 -4.19
N LEU A 242 -26.14 4.89 -5.06
CA LEU A 242 -26.54 4.80 -6.45
C LEU A 242 -27.64 3.76 -6.63
N GLY A 243 -28.62 4.05 -7.50
CA GLY A 243 -29.78 3.20 -7.77
C GLY A 243 -30.80 3.93 -8.65
N GLU A 244 -32.04 3.45 -8.68
CA GLU A 244 -33.10 3.98 -9.57
C GLU A 244 -33.32 5.50 -9.43
N GLN A 245 -33.20 6.04 -8.20
CA GLN A 245 -33.43 7.47 -7.94
C GLN A 245 -32.20 8.36 -8.14
N ARG A 246 -31.00 7.76 -8.18
CA ARG A 246 -29.73 8.47 -8.36
C ARG A 246 -28.78 7.57 -9.13
N ALA A 247 -28.71 7.79 -10.43
CA ALA A 247 -27.83 7.03 -11.28
C ALA A 247 -26.40 7.58 -11.31
N VAL A 248 -26.15 8.83 -10.89
CA VAL A 248 -24.82 9.47 -11.02
C VAL A 248 -24.22 9.83 -9.66
N PHE A 249 -22.93 9.51 -9.49
CA PHE A 249 -22.03 10.14 -8.53
C PHE A 249 -21.03 11.00 -9.31
N GLU A 250 -20.84 12.25 -8.93
CA GLU A 250 -19.91 13.17 -9.58
C GLU A 250 -18.89 13.68 -8.56
N ARG A 251 -17.66 13.91 -9.01
CA ARG A 251 -16.54 14.36 -8.19
C ARG A 251 -15.69 15.34 -8.97
N ARG A 252 -15.46 16.52 -8.39
CA ARG A 252 -14.45 17.44 -8.88
C ARG A 252 -13.11 17.10 -8.23
N ILE A 253 -12.06 16.97 -9.02
CA ILE A 253 -10.68 16.80 -8.54
C ILE A 253 -9.92 18.08 -8.84
N ASP A 254 -9.33 18.63 -7.80
CA ASP A 254 -8.46 19.79 -7.85
C ASP A 254 -7.34 19.52 -6.85
N CYS A 255 -6.08 19.46 -7.30
CA CYS A 255 -4.96 19.13 -6.41
C CYS A 255 -4.84 20.12 -5.23
N ALA A 256 -5.37 21.34 -5.35
CA ALA A 256 -5.40 22.29 -4.23
C ALA A 256 -6.47 21.97 -3.16
N ALA A 257 -7.41 21.06 -3.43
CA ALA A 257 -8.48 20.71 -2.51
C ALA A 257 -7.96 19.87 -1.32
N ALA A 258 -8.58 20.05 -0.15
CA ALA A 258 -8.17 19.43 1.10
C ALA A 258 -8.49 17.91 1.17
N ASP A 259 -9.26 17.40 0.22
CA ASP A 259 -9.69 16.00 0.10
C ASP A 259 -9.13 15.33 -1.16
N VAL A 260 -8.12 15.94 -1.80
CA VAL A 260 -7.39 15.40 -2.94
C VAL A 260 -5.96 15.10 -2.52
N MET A 261 -5.50 13.89 -2.82
CA MET A 261 -4.20 13.35 -2.45
C MET A 261 -3.26 13.24 -3.66
N GLY A 262 -1.96 13.12 -3.41
CA GLY A 262 -0.92 12.94 -4.43
C GLY A 262 0.29 13.87 -4.25
N PRO A 263 1.30 13.76 -5.14
CA PRO A 263 1.30 12.93 -6.34
C PRO A 263 1.66 11.46 -6.09
N TYR A 264 0.75 10.55 -6.49
CA TYR A 264 1.07 9.13 -6.64
C TYR A 264 1.39 8.84 -8.10
N GLU A 265 2.64 8.47 -8.43
CA GLU A 265 3.10 8.33 -9.84
C GLU A 265 2.75 9.55 -10.73
N GLY A 266 2.83 10.77 -10.18
CA GLY A 266 2.48 12.00 -10.89
C GLY A 266 0.97 12.29 -10.99
N MET A 267 0.13 11.52 -10.31
CA MET A 267 -1.33 11.66 -10.34
C MET A 267 -1.87 12.22 -9.01
N ALA A 268 -2.78 13.18 -9.09
CA ALA A 268 -3.71 13.55 -8.02
C ALA A 268 -4.87 12.56 -8.00
N TYR A 269 -5.38 12.22 -6.81
CA TYR A 269 -6.50 11.29 -6.70
C TYR A 269 -7.42 11.57 -5.50
N THR A 270 -8.59 10.93 -5.54
CA THR A 270 -9.57 10.91 -4.45
C THR A 270 -9.86 9.48 -4.05
N GLU A 271 -10.35 9.29 -2.83
CA GLU A 271 -10.80 8.00 -2.31
C GLU A 271 -12.19 8.16 -1.70
N ASP A 272 -13.20 7.63 -2.37
CA ASP A 272 -14.60 7.77 -1.96
C ASP A 272 -15.27 6.39 -1.86
N ILE A 273 -16.16 6.22 -0.88
CA ILE A 273 -17.02 5.03 -0.78
C ILE A 273 -18.39 5.35 -1.36
N ILE A 274 -18.88 4.52 -2.26
CA ILE A 274 -20.28 4.56 -2.73
C ILE A 274 -20.98 3.25 -2.39
N GLU A 275 -22.31 3.29 -2.37
CA GLU A 275 -23.14 2.10 -2.23
C GLU A 275 -24.00 1.93 -3.48
N ILE A 276 -24.01 0.74 -4.06
CA ILE A 276 -24.90 0.40 -5.19
C ILE A 276 -26.08 -0.38 -4.62
N ALA A 277 -27.26 0.23 -4.67
CA ALA A 277 -28.51 -0.34 -4.18
C ALA A 277 -29.01 -1.48 -5.08
N PRO A 278 -29.83 -2.42 -4.57
CA PRO A 278 -30.47 -3.45 -5.38
C PRO A 278 -31.25 -2.87 -6.57
N SER A 279 -31.08 -3.48 -7.74
CA SER A 279 -31.88 -3.19 -8.93
C SER A 279 -32.93 -4.27 -9.15
N THR A 280 -34.14 -3.86 -9.54
CA THR A 280 -35.22 -4.76 -9.97
C THR A 280 -34.96 -5.37 -11.36
N GLU A 281 -34.13 -4.71 -12.17
CA GLU A 281 -33.77 -5.11 -13.53
C GLU A 281 -32.24 -5.21 -13.67
N GLY A 282 -31.68 -6.37 -13.34
CA GLY A 282 -30.70 -7.12 -14.15
C GLY A 282 -29.31 -6.56 -14.53
N ARG A 283 -29.09 -5.25 -14.69
CA ARG A 283 -27.87 -4.71 -15.34
C ARG A 283 -27.51 -3.32 -14.84
N TYR A 284 -26.23 -3.09 -14.55
CA TYR A 284 -25.67 -1.77 -14.26
C TYR A 284 -24.68 -1.36 -15.34
N LEU A 285 -24.87 -0.20 -15.96
CA LEU A 285 -23.86 0.40 -16.84
C LEU A 285 -22.98 1.32 -16.02
N VAL A 286 -21.68 1.02 -15.92
CA VAL A 286 -20.68 1.88 -15.28
C VAL A 286 -19.93 2.64 -16.36
N HIS A 287 -20.03 3.96 -16.36
CA HIS A 287 -19.17 4.77 -17.20
C HIS A 287 -18.60 5.95 -16.44
N ALA A 288 -17.32 6.23 -16.68
CA ALA A 288 -16.68 7.44 -16.23
C ALA A 288 -17.17 8.61 -17.12
N THR A 289 -17.76 9.64 -16.52
CA THR A 289 -18.12 10.90 -17.19
C THR A 289 -17.14 12.01 -16.85
N GLY A 290 -17.24 13.14 -17.54
CA GLY A 290 -16.53 14.37 -17.22
C GLY A 290 -15.30 14.64 -18.08
N ASP A 291 -14.65 15.78 -17.86
CA ASP A 291 -13.50 16.23 -18.66
C ASP A 291 -12.16 15.65 -18.17
N GLY A 292 -12.13 15.04 -16.98
CA GLY A 292 -10.94 14.40 -16.43
C GLY A 292 -10.43 13.23 -17.28
N ILE A 293 -11.32 12.50 -17.93
CA ILE A 293 -10.95 11.41 -18.87
C ILE A 293 -10.20 11.95 -20.08
N ALA A 294 -10.72 13.01 -20.71
CA ALA A 294 -10.07 13.64 -21.86
C ALA A 294 -8.70 14.27 -21.50
N LYS A 295 -8.41 14.44 -20.21
CA LYS A 295 -7.16 14.95 -19.66
C LYS A 295 -6.22 13.84 -19.16
N GLY A 296 -6.44 12.59 -19.56
CA GLY A 296 -5.56 11.46 -19.21
C GLY A 296 -5.83 10.85 -17.84
N GLY A 297 -7.00 11.12 -17.26
CA GLY A 297 -7.42 10.54 -16.00
C GLY A 297 -7.88 9.10 -16.07
N ASN A 298 -7.90 8.42 -14.92
CA ASN A 298 -8.32 7.04 -14.75
C ASN A 298 -9.33 6.91 -13.61
N MET A 299 -10.09 5.81 -13.61
CA MET A 299 -11.04 5.47 -12.56
C MET A 299 -10.85 4.03 -12.09
N LEU A 300 -10.75 3.84 -10.79
CA LEU A 300 -10.88 2.56 -10.12
C LEU A 300 -12.26 2.46 -9.48
N LEU A 301 -13.02 1.41 -9.79
CA LEU A 301 -14.23 1.04 -9.05
C LEU A 301 -14.06 -0.38 -8.51
N ARG A 302 -13.92 -0.53 -7.21
CA ARG A 302 -13.62 -1.81 -6.56
C ARG A 302 -14.66 -2.14 -5.50
N ARG A 303 -15.18 -3.38 -5.50
CA ARG A 303 -16.10 -3.84 -4.46
C ARG A 303 -15.36 -3.95 -3.13
N CYS A 304 -15.99 -3.47 -2.06
CA CYS A 304 -15.50 -3.67 -0.71
C CYS A 304 -15.67 -5.12 -0.27
N GLY A 305 -14.58 -5.75 0.17
CA GLY A 305 -14.55 -7.12 0.66
C GLY A 305 -13.14 -7.73 0.55
N PRO A 306 -12.89 -8.84 1.25
CA PRO A 306 -11.69 -9.64 1.03
C PRO A 306 -11.70 -10.18 -0.40
N CYS A 307 -10.54 -10.12 -1.08
CA CYS A 307 -10.41 -10.48 -2.49
C CYS A 307 -11.52 -9.86 -3.34
N SER A 308 -11.60 -8.53 -3.26
CA SER A 308 -12.64 -7.69 -3.89
C SER A 308 -13.10 -8.30 -5.20
N GLU A 309 -14.26 -8.98 -5.15
CA GLU A 309 -14.81 -9.73 -6.28
C GLU A 309 -14.76 -8.82 -7.51
N GLY A 310 -13.95 -9.19 -8.51
CA GLY A 310 -13.83 -8.48 -9.79
C GLY A 310 -14.02 -6.97 -9.71
N GLY A 311 -13.09 -6.25 -9.09
CA GLY A 311 -13.05 -4.79 -9.26
C GLY A 311 -13.00 -4.44 -10.75
N VAL A 312 -13.73 -3.41 -11.14
CA VAL A 312 -13.65 -2.85 -12.50
C VAL A 312 -12.44 -1.93 -12.50
N TYR A 313 -11.30 -2.48 -12.92
CA TYR A 313 -10.17 -1.66 -13.31
C TYR A 313 -10.39 -1.24 -14.76
N ASN A 314 -10.66 0.05 -14.97
CA ASN A 314 -10.79 0.56 -16.30
C ASN A 314 -9.64 1.53 -16.58
N ARG A 315 -8.65 1.03 -17.31
CA ARG A 315 -7.63 1.85 -17.96
C ARG A 315 -8.31 2.47 -19.19
N ILE A 316 -9.05 3.55 -19.01
CA ILE A 316 -9.97 4.06 -20.04
C ILE A 316 -9.19 4.87 -21.08
N GLY A 317 -9.11 4.31 -22.29
CA GLY A 317 -9.06 5.03 -23.54
C GLY A 317 -10.39 4.85 -24.28
N ASP A 318 -11.14 5.94 -24.41
CA ASP A 318 -12.19 6.27 -25.39
C ASP A 318 -13.48 5.43 -25.59
N ASP A 319 -13.74 4.32 -24.90
CA ASP A 319 -15.06 3.63 -25.01
C ASP A 319 -15.79 3.38 -23.67
N PRO A 320 -17.14 3.53 -23.62
CA PRO A 320 -17.95 3.15 -22.46
C PRO A 320 -17.85 1.64 -22.21
N VAL A 321 -17.48 1.24 -20.98
CA VAL A 321 -17.42 -0.18 -20.61
C VAL A 321 -18.79 -0.65 -20.12
N ASN A 322 -19.45 -1.46 -20.94
CA ASN A 322 -20.69 -2.13 -20.56
C ASN A 322 -20.38 -3.30 -19.61
N LEU A 323 -20.86 -3.22 -18.38
CA LEU A 323 -20.76 -4.30 -17.40
C LEU A 323 -22.11 -4.99 -17.20
N SER A 324 -22.09 -6.28 -16.91
CA SER A 324 -23.28 -7.03 -16.48
C SER A 324 -23.47 -6.88 -14.96
N GLN A 325 -24.69 -7.07 -14.43
CA GLN A 325 -24.92 -7.02 -12.97
C GLN A 325 -24.15 -8.11 -12.21
N ALA A 326 -23.87 -9.25 -12.85
CA ALA A 326 -22.97 -10.27 -12.30
C ALA A 326 -21.53 -9.75 -12.10
N GLN A 327 -21.14 -8.68 -12.80
CA GLN A 327 -19.84 -8.03 -12.67
C GLN A 327 -19.86 -6.82 -11.72
N LEU A 328 -21.03 -6.37 -11.27
CA LEU A 328 -21.17 -5.26 -10.33
C LEU A 328 -22.38 -5.50 -9.39
N PRO A 329 -22.27 -6.44 -8.44
CA PRO A 329 -23.36 -6.76 -7.52
C PRO A 329 -23.71 -5.60 -6.58
N THR A 330 -24.87 -5.68 -5.93
CA THR A 330 -25.22 -4.76 -4.84
C THR A 330 -24.15 -4.79 -3.74
N GLY A 331 -23.76 -3.63 -3.24
CA GLY A 331 -22.77 -3.54 -2.17
C GLY A 331 -22.10 -2.18 -2.05
N ARG A 332 -21.07 -2.15 -1.21
CA ARG A 332 -20.19 -0.99 -1.04
C ARG A 332 -19.03 -1.10 -2.02
N TYR A 333 -18.61 0.04 -2.55
CA TYR A 333 -17.54 0.15 -3.52
C TYR A 333 -16.62 1.29 -3.16
N LEU A 334 -15.32 1.03 -3.25
CA LEU A 334 -14.28 2.05 -3.36
C LEU A 334 -14.30 2.62 -4.77
N VAL A 335 -14.37 3.94 -4.88
CA VAL A 335 -14.15 4.72 -6.09
C VAL A 335 -12.88 5.53 -5.89
N GLN A 336 -11.93 5.39 -6.81
CA GLN A 336 -10.83 6.35 -6.94
C GLN A 336 -10.85 6.94 -8.33
N PHE A 337 -10.71 8.26 -8.38
CA PHE A 337 -10.44 8.97 -9.62
C PHE A 337 -9.03 9.51 -9.57
N HIS A 338 -8.24 9.28 -10.62
CA HIS A 338 -6.86 9.72 -10.74
C HIS A 338 -6.73 10.68 -11.92
N VAL A 339 -5.98 11.77 -11.78
CA VAL A 339 -5.62 12.68 -12.88
C VAL A 339 -4.21 13.19 -12.77
N PRO A 340 -3.55 13.55 -13.89
CA PRO A 340 -2.26 14.23 -13.83
C PRO A 340 -2.36 15.48 -12.95
N VAL A 341 -1.38 15.69 -12.06
CA VAL A 341 -1.39 16.83 -11.12
C VAL A 341 -1.43 18.20 -11.82
N ASP A 342 -0.98 18.27 -13.08
CA ASP A 342 -0.95 19.47 -13.91
C ASP A 342 -2.19 19.66 -14.80
N ALA A 343 -3.18 18.76 -14.73
CA ALA A 343 -4.41 18.82 -15.51
C ALA A 343 -5.35 19.99 -15.12
N GLY A 344 -5.07 20.63 -13.96
CA GLY A 344 -5.95 21.60 -13.32
C GLY A 344 -7.23 20.97 -12.78
N PRO A 345 -8.23 21.78 -12.38
CA PRO A 345 -9.50 21.25 -11.93
C PRO A 345 -10.22 20.47 -13.03
N VAL A 346 -10.76 19.31 -12.67
CA VAL A 346 -11.46 18.38 -13.56
C VAL A 346 -12.69 17.82 -12.87
N ASP A 347 -13.70 17.48 -13.66
CA ASP A 347 -14.89 16.81 -13.18
C ASP A 347 -14.88 15.35 -13.66
N PHE A 348 -15.27 14.43 -12.77
CA PHE A 348 -15.52 13.01 -13.01
C PHE A 348 -16.93 12.65 -12.61
N GLY A 349 -17.44 11.55 -13.14
CA GLY A 349 -18.57 10.88 -12.53
C GLY A 349 -18.61 9.40 -12.80
N VAL A 350 -19.24 8.67 -11.90
CA VAL A 350 -19.67 7.28 -12.07
C VAL A 350 -21.17 7.31 -12.32
N HIS A 351 -21.57 6.93 -13.51
CA HIS A 351 -22.97 6.61 -13.77
C HIS A 351 -23.22 5.12 -13.57
N VAL A 352 -24.36 4.77 -12.99
CA VAL A 352 -24.88 3.44 -12.77
C VAL A 352 -26.33 3.46 -13.24
N SER A 353 -26.59 3.02 -14.47
CA SER A 353 -27.97 2.89 -14.97
C SER A 353 -28.41 1.46 -15.12
N VAL A 354 -29.71 1.26 -14.90
CA VAL A 354 -30.44 0.04 -15.21
C VAL A 354 -30.49 -0.17 -16.72
N GLY A 355 -29.86 -1.23 -17.23
CA GLY A 355 -29.88 -1.58 -18.65
C GLY A 355 -31.09 -2.46 -18.99
N GLY A 356 -31.99 -1.95 -19.84
CA GLY A 356 -33.18 -2.67 -20.35
C GLY A 356 -32.89 -3.77 -21.37
#